data_AF-A0A8T4YSM0-F1
#
_entry.id   AF-A0A8T4YSM0-F1
#
_cell.length_a   1.000
_cell.length_b   1.000
_cell.length_c   1.000
_cell.angle_alpha   90.00
_cell.angle_beta   90.00
_cell.angle_gamma   90.00
#
_symmetry.space_group_name_H-M   'P 1'
#
loop_
_entity.id
_entity.type
_entity.pdbx_description
1 polymer ?
#
loop_
_entity_poly.entity_id
_entity_poly.type
_entity_poly.pdbx_seq_one_letter_code
_entity_poly.pdbx_strand_id
1 'polypeptide(L)'
;MLVVSNIDLRTNAVIIKPSTFLKSSVRGSILNVNNDYRYMKIGYYVSLHAEILGNKVVPTTENAIDAYRPPVMLVRASKSGTPIMPYLVTDSVKQIMAEFSFPIVVFAVNPFSFNGFQTAKNRTALYRAVKSLGMNYRYAVCAQPLRGGMVSVKSFFGECAHLG
;
A
#
# COMPACT_ATOMS: atom_id res chain seq x y z
N MET A 1 17.07 11.46 -16.25
CA MET A 1 16.46 10.82 -15.06
C MET A 1 17.09 9.44 -14.92
N LEU A 2 17.63 9.10 -13.74
CA LEU A 2 18.24 7.78 -13.47
C LEU A 2 17.16 6.81 -12.99
N VAL A 3 17.14 5.59 -13.54
CA VAL A 3 16.21 4.54 -13.12
C VAL A 3 16.90 3.63 -12.13
N VAL A 4 16.32 3.45 -10.94
CA VAL A 4 16.79 2.49 -9.94
C VAL A 4 15.81 1.33 -9.90
N SER A 5 16.20 0.15 -10.35
CA SER A 5 15.27 -0.98 -10.51
C SER A 5 15.83 -2.33 -10.10
N ASN A 6 15.02 -3.12 -9.37
CA ASN A 6 15.26 -4.54 -9.12
C ASN A 6 14.54 -5.45 -10.13
N ILE A 7 13.87 -4.89 -11.12
CA ILE A 7 13.20 -5.60 -12.21
C ILE A 7 14.00 -5.34 -13.49
N ASP A 8 14.02 -6.32 -14.39
CA ASP A 8 14.64 -6.15 -15.69
C ASP A 8 13.65 -5.43 -16.63
N LEU A 9 13.99 -4.21 -17.00
CA LEU A 9 13.17 -3.34 -17.83
C LEU A 9 13.69 -3.34 -19.26
N ARG A 10 12.80 -3.48 -20.23
CA ARG A 10 13.14 -3.34 -21.66
C ARG A 10 13.05 -1.87 -22.04
N THR A 11 14.12 -1.11 -21.80
CA THR A 11 14.21 0.32 -22.08
C THR A 11 15.64 0.74 -22.37
N ASN A 12 15.81 1.88 -23.05
CA ASN A 12 17.10 2.51 -23.30
C ASN A 12 17.54 3.44 -22.14
N ALA A 13 16.76 3.51 -21.06
CA ALA A 13 17.10 4.33 -19.90
C ALA A 13 18.35 3.79 -19.19
N VAL A 14 19.12 4.69 -18.56
CA VAL A 14 20.21 4.30 -17.67
C VAL A 14 19.61 3.67 -16.42
N ILE A 15 19.88 2.38 -16.21
CA ILE A 15 19.38 1.60 -15.07
C ILE A 15 20.53 1.25 -14.14
N ILE A 16 20.33 1.45 -12.84
CA ILE A 16 21.21 1.01 -11.78
C ILE A 16 20.45 0.05 -10.84
N LYS A 17 21.13 -1.00 -10.36
CA LYS A 17 20.55 -1.89 -9.35
C LYS A 17 20.50 -1.17 -7.99
N PRO A 18 19.47 -1.42 -7.14
CA PRO A 18 19.34 -0.77 -5.83
C PRO A 18 20.59 -0.89 -4.95
N SER A 19 21.23 -2.06 -4.90
CA SER A 19 22.43 -2.31 -4.10
C SER A 19 23.61 -1.40 -4.48
N THR A 20 23.72 -1.04 -5.76
CA THR A 20 24.74 -0.09 -6.25
C THR A 20 24.32 1.34 -5.96
N PHE A 21 23.05 1.68 -6.19
CA PHE A 21 22.53 3.03 -5.93
C PHE A 21 22.66 3.45 -4.46
N LEU A 22 22.38 2.55 -3.52
CA LEU A 22 22.49 2.79 -2.07
C LEU A 22 23.91 3.06 -1.59
N LYS A 23 24.93 2.74 -2.39
CA LYS A 23 26.35 3.05 -2.12
C LYS A 23 26.84 4.29 -2.87
N SER A 24 25.97 4.88 -3.68
CA SER A 24 26.32 5.99 -4.56
C SER A 24 25.94 7.34 -3.95
N SER A 25 26.59 8.40 -4.45
CA SER A 25 26.29 9.80 -4.13
C SER A 25 25.63 10.53 -5.32
N VAL A 26 25.04 9.78 -6.26
CA VAL A 26 24.44 10.33 -7.49
C VAL A 26 23.40 11.40 -7.15
N ARG A 27 23.48 12.53 -7.86
CA ARG A 27 22.51 13.63 -7.76
C ARG A 27 21.66 13.74 -9.02
N GLY A 28 20.40 14.15 -8.87
CA GLY A 28 19.46 14.39 -9.97
C GLY A 28 18.05 13.86 -9.70
N SER A 29 17.28 13.64 -10.77
CA SER A 29 15.94 13.03 -10.69
C SER A 29 16.04 11.51 -10.78
N ILE A 30 15.41 10.83 -9.82
CA ILE A 30 15.42 9.38 -9.64
C ILE A 30 14.02 8.82 -9.92
N LEU A 31 13.93 7.85 -10.81
CA LEU A 31 12.75 7.02 -10.96
C LEU A 31 13.01 5.67 -10.28
N ASN A 32 12.33 5.45 -9.18
CA ASN A 32 12.46 4.24 -8.37
C ASN A 32 11.43 3.21 -8.86
N VAL A 33 11.90 2.12 -9.46
CA VAL A 33 11.09 1.09 -10.13
C VAL A 33 11.35 -0.25 -9.48
N ASN A 34 10.74 -0.49 -8.33
CA ASN A 34 10.93 -1.72 -7.56
C ASN A 34 9.61 -2.48 -7.39
N ASN A 35 9.70 -3.77 -7.14
CA ASN A 35 8.52 -4.64 -6.95
C ASN A 35 7.77 -4.43 -5.63
N ASP A 36 8.38 -3.76 -4.65
CA ASP A 36 7.86 -3.63 -3.29
C ASP A 36 8.38 -2.35 -2.63
N TYR A 37 7.46 -1.42 -2.37
CA TYR A 37 7.74 -0.13 -1.72
C TYR A 37 7.29 -0.09 -0.26
N ARG A 38 6.91 -1.23 0.33
CA ARG A 38 6.46 -1.25 1.74
C ARG A 38 7.55 -0.71 2.65
N TYR A 39 7.12 -0.20 3.80
CA TYR A 39 8.03 0.28 4.83
C TYR A 39 9.12 -0.76 5.14
N MET A 40 10.37 -0.30 5.23
CA MET A 40 11.57 -1.13 5.41
C MET A 40 11.85 -2.16 4.29
N LYS A 41 11.31 -1.96 3.08
CA LYS A 41 11.68 -2.74 1.89
C LYS A 41 12.62 -1.98 0.98
N ILE A 42 13.23 -2.68 0.03
CA ILE A 42 14.26 -2.11 -0.85
C ILE A 42 13.73 -0.89 -1.63
N GLY A 43 12.48 -0.95 -2.12
CA GLY A 43 11.85 0.20 -2.79
C GLY A 43 11.75 1.41 -1.88
N TYR A 44 11.34 1.23 -0.61
CA TYR A 44 11.32 2.31 0.38
C TYR A 44 12.71 2.91 0.62
N TYR A 45 13.73 2.06 0.83
CA TYR A 45 15.09 2.55 1.10
C TYR A 45 15.73 3.26 -0.08
N VAL A 46 15.40 2.88 -1.33
CA VAL A 46 15.85 3.62 -2.51
C VAL A 46 15.30 5.05 -2.51
N SER A 47 14.01 5.24 -2.23
CA SER A 47 13.42 6.58 -2.13
C SER A 47 14.01 7.37 -0.97
N LEU A 48 14.16 6.74 0.20
CA LEU A 48 14.76 7.39 1.37
C LEU A 48 16.20 7.86 1.09
N HIS A 49 17.02 7.00 0.48
CA HIS A 49 18.40 7.34 0.12
C HIS A 49 18.45 8.50 -0.87
N ALA A 50 17.57 8.49 -1.88
CA ALA A 50 17.47 9.58 -2.83
C ALA A 50 17.10 10.91 -2.14
N GLU A 51 16.10 10.90 -1.25
CA GLU A 51 15.65 12.08 -0.49
C GLU A 51 16.74 12.62 0.46
N ILE A 52 17.47 11.75 1.16
CA ILE A 52 18.63 12.13 2.00
C ILE A 52 19.70 12.83 1.16
N LEU A 53 19.91 12.37 -0.07
CA LEU A 53 20.78 13.01 -1.06
C LEU A 53 20.11 14.20 -1.78
N GLY A 54 19.01 14.76 -1.27
CA GLY A 54 18.34 15.92 -1.86
C GLY A 54 17.83 15.72 -3.30
N ASN A 55 17.69 14.46 -3.73
CA ASN A 55 17.21 14.13 -5.07
C ASN A 55 15.69 14.21 -5.12
N LYS A 56 15.16 14.62 -6.27
CA LYS A 56 13.74 14.40 -6.58
C LYS A 56 13.56 12.92 -6.92
N VAL A 57 12.65 12.23 -6.23
CA VAL A 57 12.39 10.80 -6.46
C VAL A 57 10.91 10.50 -6.63
N VAL A 58 10.59 9.55 -7.50
CA VAL A 58 9.24 9.03 -7.68
C VAL A 58 9.26 7.50 -7.60
N PRO A 59 8.44 6.86 -6.73
CA PRO A 59 7.64 7.48 -5.66
C PRO A 59 8.52 8.05 -4.53
N THR A 60 8.02 9.04 -3.78
CA THR A 60 8.63 9.52 -2.52
C THR A 60 8.43 8.51 -1.39
N THR A 61 9.13 8.68 -0.27
CA THR A 61 8.87 7.89 0.94
C THR A 61 7.47 8.12 1.49
N GLU A 62 6.94 9.35 1.42
CA GLU A 62 5.56 9.68 1.73
C GLU A 62 4.59 8.86 0.86
N ASN A 63 4.76 8.89 -0.47
CA ASN A 63 3.92 8.13 -1.39
C ASN A 63 3.98 6.62 -1.09
N ALA A 64 5.18 6.10 -0.82
CA ALA A 64 5.37 4.70 -0.47
C ALA A 64 4.61 4.34 0.82
N ILE A 65 4.71 5.17 1.87
CA ILE A 65 4.03 4.93 3.13
C ILE A 65 2.50 5.02 2.97
N ASP A 66 2.02 6.05 2.29
CA ASP A 66 0.58 6.31 2.11
C ASP A 66 -0.10 5.22 1.29
N ALA A 67 0.56 4.71 0.25
CA ALA A 67 0.03 3.66 -0.61
C ALA A 67 -0.24 2.33 0.12
N TYR A 68 0.48 2.05 1.21
CA TYR A 68 0.27 0.84 2.03
C TYR A 68 -0.52 1.10 3.32
N ARG A 69 -1.11 2.30 3.46
CA ARG A 69 -2.03 2.63 4.55
C ARG A 69 -3.42 2.87 3.98
N PRO A 70 -4.29 1.83 3.93
CA PRO A 70 -5.60 1.92 3.29
C PRO A 70 -6.41 3.17 3.62
N PRO A 71 -6.57 3.60 4.89
CA PRO A 71 -7.35 4.81 5.16
C PRO A 71 -6.72 6.08 4.59
N VAL A 72 -5.39 6.20 4.58
CA VAL A 72 -4.69 7.37 4.01
C VAL A 72 -4.85 7.38 2.50
N MET A 73 -4.65 6.22 1.85
CA MET A 73 -4.89 6.05 0.42
C MET A 73 -6.32 6.44 0.03
N LEU A 74 -7.34 5.99 0.78
CA LEU A 74 -8.74 6.32 0.53
C LEU A 74 -9.01 7.83 0.67
N VAL A 75 -8.42 8.49 1.66
CA VAL A 75 -8.52 9.96 1.81
C VAL A 75 -7.92 10.68 0.60
N ARG A 76 -6.73 10.27 0.14
CA ARG A 76 -6.10 10.86 -1.05
C ARG A 76 -6.92 10.63 -2.31
N ALA A 77 -7.43 9.41 -2.50
CA ALA A 77 -8.32 9.07 -3.62
C ALA A 77 -9.57 9.95 -3.62
N SER A 78 -10.26 10.08 -2.48
CA SER A 78 -11.43 10.95 -2.35
C SER A 78 -11.13 12.41 -2.68
N LYS A 79 -10.03 12.97 -2.14
CA LYS A 79 -9.59 14.35 -2.44
C LYS A 79 -9.23 14.58 -3.91
N SER A 80 -8.85 13.52 -4.63
CA SER A 80 -8.58 13.57 -6.07
C SER A 80 -9.83 13.37 -6.95
N GLY A 81 -11.01 13.25 -6.35
CA GLY A 81 -12.27 12.99 -7.07
C GLY A 81 -12.46 11.51 -7.47
N THR A 82 -11.59 10.60 -7.00
CA THR A 82 -11.76 9.17 -7.24
C THR A 82 -12.84 8.63 -6.29
N PRO A 83 -13.88 7.94 -6.80
CA PRO A 83 -14.88 7.31 -5.95
C PRO A 83 -14.25 6.31 -4.98
N ILE A 84 -14.66 6.37 -3.71
CA ILE A 84 -14.20 5.45 -2.68
C ILE A 84 -15.37 4.71 -2.05
N MET A 85 -15.11 3.50 -1.57
CA MET A 85 -16.06 2.75 -0.76
C MET A 85 -16.15 3.36 0.65
N PRO A 86 -17.35 3.43 1.26
CA PRO A 86 -17.50 3.77 2.67
C PRO A 86 -16.58 2.91 3.53
N TYR A 87 -15.92 3.51 4.51
CA TYR A 87 -14.98 2.81 5.37
C TYR A 87 -15.05 3.29 6.81
N LEU A 88 -14.69 2.42 7.73
CA LEU A 88 -14.59 2.71 9.16
C LEU A 88 -13.21 2.33 9.67
N VAL A 89 -12.53 3.25 10.36
CA VAL A 89 -11.27 2.96 11.07
C VAL A 89 -11.57 2.80 12.54
N THR A 90 -11.38 1.59 13.07
CA THR A 90 -11.70 1.27 14.47
C THR A 90 -11.00 -0.01 14.92
N ASP A 91 -10.87 -0.22 16.22
CA ASP A 91 -10.51 -1.50 16.85
C ASP A 91 -11.75 -2.27 17.37
N SER A 92 -12.94 -1.66 17.27
CA SER A 92 -14.19 -2.18 17.82
C SER A 92 -15.01 -2.95 16.81
N VAL A 93 -15.13 -4.27 17.03
CA VAL A 93 -16.02 -5.14 16.24
C VAL A 93 -17.48 -4.69 16.32
N LYS A 94 -17.91 -4.13 17.48
CA LYS A 94 -19.29 -3.66 17.66
C LYS A 94 -19.60 -2.45 16.77
N GLN A 95 -18.66 -1.50 16.66
CA GLN A 95 -18.83 -0.34 15.78
C GLN A 95 -18.92 -0.77 14.31
N ILE A 96 -18.07 -1.72 13.89
CA ILE A 96 -18.12 -2.26 12.53
C ILE A 96 -19.49 -2.89 12.21
N MET A 97 -20.05 -3.66 13.15
CA MET A 97 -21.35 -4.31 12.96
C MET A 97 -22.54 -3.33 13.01
N ALA A 98 -22.40 -2.19 13.68
CA ALA A 98 -23.41 -1.15 13.68
C ALA A 98 -23.41 -0.37 12.34
N GLU A 99 -22.23 -0.20 11.74
CA GLU A 99 -22.06 0.57 10.51
C GLU A 99 -22.30 -0.28 9.24
N PHE A 100 -21.86 -1.54 9.22
CA PHE A 100 -21.85 -2.37 8.02
C PHE A 100 -22.54 -3.71 8.20
N SER A 101 -23.28 -4.12 7.16
CA SER A 101 -23.81 -5.47 7.02
C SER A 101 -22.78 -6.42 6.39
N PHE A 102 -22.91 -7.72 6.67
CA PHE A 102 -22.07 -8.75 6.04
C PHE A 102 -22.40 -8.92 4.54
N PRO A 103 -21.42 -9.29 3.70
CA PRO A 103 -20.01 -9.52 4.02
C PRO A 103 -19.18 -8.23 4.14
N ILE A 104 -18.13 -8.29 4.96
CA ILE A 104 -17.22 -7.15 5.26
C ILE A 104 -15.80 -7.55 4.88
N VAL A 105 -15.03 -6.62 4.31
CA VAL A 105 -13.58 -6.75 4.17
C VAL A 105 -12.89 -5.88 5.22
N VAL A 106 -11.87 -6.44 5.86
CA VAL A 106 -11.08 -5.78 6.90
C VAL A 106 -9.64 -5.71 6.43
N PHE A 107 -9.03 -4.54 6.53
CA PHE A 107 -7.64 -4.26 6.19
C PHE A 107 -6.83 -3.90 7.43
N ALA A 108 -5.61 -4.38 7.50
CA ALA A 108 -4.65 -3.93 8.50
C ALA A 108 -4.25 -2.46 8.26
N VAL A 109 -4.12 -1.69 9.34
CA VAL A 109 -3.59 -0.32 9.31
C VAL A 109 -2.16 -0.27 9.87
N ASN A 110 -1.72 -1.31 10.58
CA ASN A 110 -0.38 -1.37 11.16
C ASN A 110 0.71 -1.51 10.07
N PRO A 111 1.91 -0.95 10.28
CA PRO A 111 2.98 -0.94 9.28
C PRO A 111 3.69 -2.29 9.10
N PHE A 112 3.38 -3.28 9.94
CA PHE A 112 4.04 -4.58 9.97
C PHE A 112 3.26 -5.66 9.22
N SER A 113 2.01 -5.38 8.84
CA SER A 113 1.15 -6.33 8.15
C SER A 113 1.40 -6.29 6.66
N PHE A 114 1.96 -7.38 6.16
CA PHE A 114 2.29 -7.59 4.76
C PHE A 114 1.11 -8.31 4.07
N ASN A 115 0.33 -7.61 3.24
CA ASN A 115 -0.86 -8.13 2.52
C ASN A 115 -2.07 -8.49 3.39
N GLY A 116 -2.29 -7.77 4.48
CA GLY A 116 -3.32 -8.10 5.46
C GLY A 116 -4.70 -7.55 5.10
N PHE A 117 -5.45 -8.25 4.24
CA PHE A 117 -6.91 -8.16 4.28
C PHE A 117 -7.53 -9.52 4.59
N GLN A 118 -8.68 -9.50 5.26
CA GLN A 118 -9.50 -10.68 5.49
C GLN A 118 -10.96 -10.33 5.22
N THR A 119 -11.71 -11.28 4.69
CA THR A 119 -13.16 -11.13 4.51
C THR A 119 -13.89 -11.84 5.65
N ALA A 120 -14.98 -11.24 6.10
CA ALA A 120 -15.85 -11.75 7.15
C ALA A 120 -17.26 -11.86 6.61
N LYS A 121 -17.79 -13.09 6.57
CA LYS A 121 -19.19 -13.37 6.16
C LYS A 121 -20.14 -13.48 7.36
N ASN A 122 -19.62 -13.45 8.57
CA ASN A 122 -20.38 -13.54 9.81
C ASN A 122 -19.59 -12.94 10.97
N ARG A 123 -20.26 -12.80 12.13
CA ARG A 123 -19.72 -12.21 13.35
C ARG A 123 -18.42 -12.89 13.80
N THR A 124 -18.38 -14.22 13.85
CA THR A 124 -17.20 -14.97 14.31
C THR A 124 -15.99 -14.71 13.42
N ALA A 125 -16.18 -14.71 12.10
CA ALA A 125 -15.13 -14.38 11.15
C ALA A 125 -14.63 -12.93 11.34
N LEU A 126 -15.52 -11.99 11.63
CA LEU A 126 -15.14 -10.60 11.88
C LEU A 126 -14.27 -10.45 13.13
N TYR A 127 -14.63 -11.09 14.25
CA TYR A 127 -13.78 -11.07 15.46
C TYR A 127 -12.38 -11.61 15.17
N ARG A 128 -12.26 -12.70 14.41
CA ARG A 128 -10.97 -13.27 14.01
C ARG A 128 -10.18 -12.31 13.14
N ALA A 129 -10.84 -11.69 12.16
CA ALA A 129 -10.21 -10.73 11.25
C ALA A 129 -9.67 -9.50 11.99
N VAL A 130 -10.48 -8.87 12.84
CA VAL A 130 -10.06 -7.70 13.63
C VAL A 130 -8.94 -8.07 14.59
N LYS A 131 -9.04 -9.20 15.30
CA LYS A 131 -7.99 -9.66 16.21
C LYS A 131 -6.67 -9.90 15.47
N SER A 132 -6.71 -10.54 14.31
CA SER A 132 -5.52 -10.86 13.52
C SER A 132 -4.88 -9.60 12.93
N LEU A 133 -5.67 -8.77 12.23
CA LEU A 133 -5.17 -7.59 11.51
C LEU A 133 -4.88 -6.40 12.42
N GLY A 134 -5.52 -6.34 13.59
CA GLY A 134 -5.24 -5.36 14.65
C GLY A 134 -4.14 -5.79 15.62
N MET A 135 -3.43 -6.90 15.37
CA MET A 135 -2.42 -7.47 16.28
C MET A 135 -2.91 -7.61 17.74
N ASN A 136 -3.98 -8.39 17.93
CA ASN A 136 -4.70 -8.52 19.20
C ASN A 136 -5.26 -7.19 19.71
N TYR A 137 -5.93 -6.42 18.83
CA TYR A 137 -6.57 -5.14 19.15
C TYR A 137 -5.60 -4.03 19.62
N ARG A 138 -4.31 -4.15 19.32
CA ARG A 138 -3.31 -3.10 19.60
C ARG A 138 -3.32 -1.99 18.56
N TYR A 139 -3.84 -2.29 17.37
CA TYR A 139 -3.98 -1.36 16.27
C TYR A 139 -5.41 -1.39 15.75
N ALA A 140 -5.89 -0.22 15.31
CA ALA A 140 -7.11 -0.12 14.55
C ALA A 140 -7.00 -0.91 13.22
N VAL A 141 -8.15 -1.28 12.69
CA VAL A 141 -8.32 -1.82 11.34
C VAL A 141 -9.15 -0.86 10.50
N CYS A 142 -9.11 -1.03 9.17
CA CYS A 142 -10.00 -0.34 8.25
C CYS A 142 -11.03 -1.36 7.71
N ALA A 143 -12.31 -1.17 7.99
CA ALA A 143 -13.38 -2.04 7.53
C ALA A 143 -14.17 -1.38 6.39
N GLN A 144 -14.57 -2.16 5.39
CA GLN A 144 -15.43 -1.72 4.28
C GLN A 144 -16.49 -2.80 3.97
N PRO A 145 -17.69 -2.44 3.49
CA PRO A 145 -18.64 -3.41 2.98
C PRO A 145 -18.08 -4.08 1.72
N LEU A 146 -18.22 -5.41 1.62
CA LEU A 146 -17.77 -6.17 0.47
C LEU A 146 -18.91 -6.33 -0.55
N ARG A 147 -18.82 -5.65 -1.70
CA ARG A 147 -19.87 -5.63 -2.74
C ARG A 147 -19.64 -6.60 -3.91
N GLY A 148 -18.67 -7.51 -3.81
CA GLY A 148 -18.31 -8.44 -4.89
C GLY A 148 -17.11 -9.31 -4.55
N GLY A 149 -16.38 -9.77 -5.57
CA GLY A 149 -15.11 -10.48 -5.41
C GLY A 149 -13.95 -9.52 -5.10
N MET A 150 -12.95 -10.01 -4.37
CA MET A 150 -11.67 -9.32 -4.19
C MET A 150 -10.63 -9.93 -5.13
N VAL A 151 -10.03 -9.10 -5.99
CA VAL A 151 -8.92 -9.49 -6.86
C VAL A 151 -7.71 -8.63 -6.51
N SER A 152 -6.53 -9.25 -6.45
CA SER A 152 -5.27 -8.54 -6.24
C SER A 152 -4.52 -8.43 -7.56
N VAL A 153 -4.19 -7.21 -7.96
CA VAL A 153 -3.42 -6.92 -9.17
C VAL A 153 -2.09 -6.26 -8.80
N LYS A 154 -1.04 -6.54 -9.56
CA LYS A 154 0.22 -5.80 -9.50
C LYS A 154 0.27 -4.86 -10.69
N SER A 155 0.20 -3.56 -10.44
CA SER A 155 0.37 -2.54 -11.49
C SER A 155 1.77 -1.97 -11.41
N PHE A 156 2.46 -1.96 -12.56
CA PHE A 156 3.69 -1.21 -12.76
C PHE A 156 3.36 -0.11 -13.76
N PHE A 157 3.48 1.15 -13.36
CA PHE A 157 3.27 2.32 -14.23
C PHE A 157 1.86 2.55 -14.78
N GLY A 158 0.82 2.02 -14.12
CA GLY A 158 -0.53 2.53 -14.28
C GLY A 158 -1.18 2.24 -15.64
N GLU A 159 -1.37 0.97 -15.94
CA GLU A 159 -2.63 0.50 -16.53
C GLU A 159 -2.78 -0.98 -16.16
N CYS A 160 -3.89 -1.34 -15.51
CA CYS A 160 -4.26 -2.72 -15.29
C CYS A 160 -5.59 -2.94 -16.01
N ALA A 161 -5.54 -3.51 -17.21
CA ALA A 161 -6.74 -4.04 -17.85
C ALA A 161 -7.21 -5.25 -17.05
N HIS A 162 -8.39 -5.16 -16.42
CA HIS A 162 -9.08 -6.34 -15.95
C HIS A 162 -9.73 -7.00 -17.17
N LEU A 163 -9.22 -8.16 -17.59
CA LEU A 163 -9.96 -9.05 -18.49
C LEU A 163 -10.99 -9.76 -17.61
N GLY A 164 -12.24 -9.32 -17.65
CA GLY A 164 -13.35 -9.89 -16.89
C GLY A 164 -14.66 -9.21 -17.22
#